data_AF-A0A0S2LZ69-F1
#
_entry.id   AF-A0A0S2LZ69-F1
#
_cell.length_a   1.000
_cell.length_b   1.000
_cell.length_c   1.000
_cell.angle_alpha   90.00
_cell.angle_beta   90.00
_cell.angle_gamma   90.00
#
_symmetry.space_group_name_H-M   'P 1'
#
loop_
_entity.id
_entity.type
_entity.pdbx_description
1 polymer ?
#
loop_
_entity_poly.entity_id
_entity_poly.type
_entity_poly.pdbx_seq_one_letter_code
_entity_poly.pdbx_strand_id
1 'polypeptide(L)'
;MTNTDAPQSAFTPAGHLQFGVTVLGPGAEVSFEELRTLAQTAERGLFSMLTLDERYWLRGDPGALSATDPVGSNDVATLLAALAAVTTNIGLVAAAAPDYDDPAFLTRRLDSLTRISQDRAAWQVLADGAMYGEEDLTEAAEEALEDNEGALPSGGGRHALIESMRHQWQTWSRAETQGPVELLGAFERDGQKYGVGMGALRRNEPRSGPVLIHGAESAQSLATATELAEVILSEPASLEGALALRREVVARSLRAGRGANEVKIIQAATFIVAPTSEEAIEKADWIREQLPESVWDERAFIGSYADVADLLLDFARSGAVDGFNVMPWLFADELADLVNHLVPALQARGIYPTDYAADTLRGNLGLPDRTVSAPSNTTHALPVIEVGDLGDVRLDLDLRMELIVQKLPA
;
A
#
# COMPACT_ATOMS: atom_id res chain seq x y z
N MET A 1 23.07 44.14 3.38
CA MET A 1 21.82 43.37 3.52
C MET A 1 22.17 41.93 3.22
N THR A 2 22.41 41.17 4.28
CA THR A 2 22.72 39.74 4.25
C THR A 2 21.45 38.99 3.90
N ASN A 3 21.39 38.42 2.70
CA ASN A 3 20.36 37.44 2.39
C ASN A 3 20.92 36.09 2.84
N THR A 4 20.31 35.56 3.88
CA THR A 4 20.67 34.31 4.53
C THR A 4 20.29 33.15 3.60
N ASP A 5 21.27 32.50 2.98
CA ASP A 5 21.08 31.19 2.36
C ASP A 5 20.66 30.21 3.46
N ALA A 6 19.36 29.90 3.54
CA ALA A 6 18.89 28.76 4.31
C ALA A 6 19.34 27.47 3.59
N PRO A 7 19.93 26.48 4.29
CA PRO A 7 20.37 25.25 3.66
C PRO A 7 19.14 24.42 3.26
N GLN A 8 18.72 24.50 1.99
CA GLN A 8 17.73 23.59 1.43
C GLN A 8 18.43 22.28 0.99
N SER A 9 17.76 21.15 1.25
CA SER A 9 17.64 20.01 0.32
C SER A 9 18.75 18.94 0.17
N ALA A 10 19.50 18.54 1.21
CA ALA A 10 20.32 17.32 1.12
C ALA A 10 19.58 16.10 1.72
N PHE A 11 19.35 15.05 0.92
CA PHE A 11 18.86 13.76 1.40
C PHE A 11 19.80 13.20 2.48
N THR A 12 19.22 12.67 3.56
CA THR A 12 19.98 12.03 4.63
C THR A 12 19.58 10.55 4.77
N PRO A 13 20.49 9.59 4.58
CA PRO A 13 20.20 8.18 4.82
C PRO A 13 19.72 7.95 6.26
N ALA A 14 18.68 7.13 6.42
CA ALA A 14 18.18 6.76 7.75
C ALA A 14 19.17 5.87 8.53
N GLY A 15 20.07 5.18 7.81
CA GLY A 15 21.06 4.27 8.38
C GLY A 15 20.50 2.94 8.85
N HIS A 16 19.20 2.73 8.74
CA HIS A 16 18.51 1.49 9.05
C HIS A 16 17.57 1.10 7.90
N LEU A 17 17.37 -0.21 7.74
CA LEU A 17 16.46 -0.81 6.78
C LEU A 17 15.14 -1.17 7.45
N GLN A 18 14.07 -1.11 6.66
CA GLN A 18 12.76 -1.62 7.00
C GLN A 18 12.45 -2.85 6.15
N PHE A 19 11.86 -3.89 6.74
CA PHE A 19 11.36 -5.03 5.96
C PHE A 19 9.84 -5.00 5.82
N GLY A 20 9.37 -5.29 4.61
CA GLY A 20 7.98 -5.62 4.31
C GLY A 20 7.88 -7.08 3.88
N VAL A 21 6.66 -7.62 3.85
CA VAL A 21 6.38 -8.93 3.26
C VAL A 21 5.14 -8.85 2.38
N THR A 22 5.21 -9.40 1.17
CA THR A 22 4.05 -9.54 0.29
C THR A 22 3.64 -10.99 0.14
N VAL A 23 2.35 -11.25 0.33
CA VAL A 23 1.70 -12.49 -0.07
C VAL A 23 1.04 -12.23 -1.43
N LEU A 24 1.56 -12.89 -2.47
CA LEU A 24 1.04 -12.77 -3.83
C LEU A 24 -0.24 -13.59 -4.02
N GLY A 25 -1.07 -13.11 -4.95
CA GLY A 25 -2.30 -13.78 -5.37
C GLY A 25 -3.48 -13.52 -4.45
N PRO A 26 -4.70 -13.84 -4.92
CA PRO A 26 -5.88 -13.65 -4.12
C PRO A 26 -5.77 -14.64 -2.96
N GLY A 27 -6.07 -14.21 -1.74
CA GLY A 27 -5.91 -15.01 -0.51
C GLY A 27 -6.76 -16.29 -0.40
N ALA A 28 -7.18 -16.87 -1.53
CA ALA A 28 -7.85 -18.14 -1.70
C ALA A 28 -7.02 -19.33 -1.21
N GLU A 29 -5.71 -19.32 -1.48
CA GLU A 29 -4.87 -20.50 -1.28
C GLU A 29 -4.31 -20.61 0.14
N VAL A 30 -4.34 -19.51 0.91
CA VAL A 30 -3.77 -19.45 2.26
C VAL A 30 -4.89 -19.33 3.29
N SER A 31 -4.92 -20.24 4.26
CA SER A 31 -5.87 -20.17 5.37
C SER A 31 -5.61 -18.94 6.25
N PHE A 32 -6.65 -18.46 6.94
CA PHE A 32 -6.46 -17.35 7.89
C PHE A 32 -5.42 -17.67 8.98
N GLU A 33 -5.31 -18.93 9.39
CA GLU A 33 -4.35 -19.36 10.41
C GLU A 33 -2.89 -19.26 9.92
N GLU A 34 -2.64 -19.57 8.65
CA GLU A 34 -1.35 -19.37 8.01
C GLU A 34 -1.04 -17.88 7.86
N LEU A 35 -2.01 -17.07 7.42
CA LEU A 35 -1.85 -15.60 7.36
C LEU A 35 -1.58 -14.99 8.73
N ARG A 36 -2.29 -15.45 9.77
CA ARG A 36 -2.06 -15.04 11.16
C ARG A 36 -0.64 -15.37 11.61
N THR A 37 -0.19 -16.59 11.33
CA THR A 37 1.16 -17.05 11.68
C THR A 37 2.24 -16.25 10.96
N LEU A 38 2.03 -15.95 9.67
CA LEU A 38 2.91 -15.13 8.85
C LEU A 38 2.98 -13.70 9.40
N ALA A 39 1.83 -13.07 9.65
CA ALA A 39 1.76 -11.71 10.17
C ALA A 39 2.43 -11.57 11.55
N GLN A 40 2.18 -12.51 12.47
CA GLN A 40 2.79 -12.50 13.80
C GLN A 40 4.29 -12.84 13.76
N THR A 41 4.73 -13.64 12.78
CA THR A 41 6.15 -13.90 12.58
C THR A 41 6.86 -12.68 12.02
N ALA A 42 6.29 -12.02 11.01
CA ALA A 42 6.80 -10.76 10.48
C ALA A 42 6.86 -9.68 11.57
N GLU A 43 5.80 -9.55 12.39
CA GLU A 43 5.73 -8.59 13.49
C GLU A 43 6.78 -8.87 14.58
N ARG A 44 7.03 -10.14 14.92
CA ARG A 44 8.14 -10.53 15.82
C ARG A 44 9.50 -10.11 15.26
N GLY A 45 9.66 -10.15 13.94
CA GLY A 45 10.84 -9.68 13.23
C GLY A 45 10.89 -8.18 12.95
N LEU A 46 9.97 -7.39 13.54
CA LEU A 46 9.87 -5.94 13.36
C LEU A 46 9.69 -5.52 11.89
N PHE A 47 9.01 -6.34 11.08
CA PHE A 47 8.64 -5.94 9.73
C PHE A 47 7.67 -4.75 9.82
N SER A 48 7.91 -3.74 9.00
CA SER A 48 7.09 -2.53 8.92
C SER A 48 5.72 -2.82 8.33
N MET A 49 5.60 -3.74 7.37
CA MET A 49 4.35 -3.94 6.62
C MET A 49 4.16 -5.36 6.14
N LEU A 50 2.89 -5.78 6.08
CA LEU A 50 2.40 -6.98 5.41
C LEU A 50 1.40 -6.57 4.33
N THR A 51 1.67 -7.01 3.11
CA THR A 51 0.86 -6.73 1.93
C THR A 51 0.14 -7.98 1.47
N LEU A 52 -1.18 -7.82 1.27
CA LEU A 52 -2.01 -8.80 0.59
C LEU A 52 -2.45 -8.22 -0.76
N ASP A 53 -2.24 -9.01 -1.82
CA ASP A 53 -2.53 -8.64 -3.20
C ASP A 53 -3.96 -9.04 -3.61
N GLU A 54 -4.71 -8.08 -4.18
CA GLU A 54 -6.09 -8.30 -4.63
C GLU A 54 -6.22 -8.78 -6.08
N ARG A 55 -5.11 -8.94 -6.83
CA ARG A 55 -5.17 -9.32 -8.24
C ARG A 55 -5.80 -10.70 -8.43
N TYR A 56 -6.81 -10.76 -9.28
CA TYR A 56 -7.47 -12.00 -9.69
C TYR A 56 -6.68 -12.65 -10.84
N TRP A 57 -6.27 -13.90 -10.66
CA TRP A 57 -5.66 -14.69 -11.73
C TRP A 57 -6.77 -15.24 -12.62
N LEU A 58 -6.93 -14.70 -13.82
CA LEU A 58 -7.55 -15.42 -14.93
C LEU A 58 -6.43 -15.80 -15.89
N ARG A 59 -5.79 -16.97 -15.68
CA ARG A 59 -4.94 -17.52 -16.73
C ARG A 59 -5.81 -17.80 -17.95
N GLY A 60 -5.41 -17.30 -19.12
CA GLY A 60 -6.17 -17.32 -20.38
C GLY A 60 -6.43 -18.70 -21.00
N ASP A 61 -6.60 -19.77 -20.23
CA ASP A 61 -7.08 -21.06 -20.71
C ASP A 61 -8.56 -21.25 -20.29
N PRO A 62 -9.53 -21.11 -21.22
CA PRO A 62 -10.96 -21.31 -20.95
C PRO A 62 -11.34 -22.73 -20.49
N GLY A 63 -10.38 -23.64 -20.35
CA GLY A 63 -10.57 -25.00 -19.84
C GLY A 63 -9.65 -25.43 -18.69
N ALA A 64 -8.80 -24.55 -18.15
CA ALA A 64 -7.91 -24.91 -17.05
C ALA A 64 -8.66 -25.01 -15.71
N LEU A 65 -9.07 -26.23 -15.36
CA LEU A 65 -9.44 -26.64 -14.00
C LEU A 65 -8.18 -26.69 -13.09
N SER A 66 -7.47 -25.56 -12.94
CA SER A 66 -6.35 -25.42 -11.99
C SER A 66 -6.78 -24.57 -10.79
N ALA A 67 -6.21 -24.86 -9.62
CA ALA A 67 -6.64 -24.43 -8.28
C ALA A 67 -6.68 -22.92 -7.99
N THR A 68 -6.34 -22.07 -8.97
CA THR A 68 -6.30 -20.60 -8.87
C THR A 68 -7.59 -19.96 -9.39
N ASP A 69 -8.76 -20.53 -9.08
CA ASP A 69 -10.05 -19.94 -9.46
C ASP A 69 -10.35 -18.75 -8.52
N PRO A 70 -10.48 -17.50 -9.05
CA PRO A 70 -10.90 -16.32 -8.29
C PRO A 70 -12.14 -16.54 -7.43
N VAL A 71 -13.05 -17.43 -7.87
CA VAL A 71 -14.36 -17.67 -7.27
C VAL A 71 -14.28 -18.18 -5.82
N GLY A 72 -13.15 -18.78 -5.42
CA GLY A 72 -12.91 -19.27 -4.04
C GLY A 72 -12.13 -18.31 -3.13
N SER A 73 -11.76 -17.13 -3.63
CA SER A 73 -10.82 -16.24 -2.93
C SER A 73 -11.43 -15.48 -1.78
N ASN A 74 -10.68 -15.36 -0.69
CA ASN A 74 -11.05 -14.50 0.42
C ASN A 74 -10.92 -13.03 0.04
N ASP A 75 -11.87 -12.20 0.49
CA ASP A 75 -11.77 -10.74 0.39
C ASP A 75 -10.59 -10.22 1.23
N VAL A 76 -9.62 -9.57 0.57
CA VAL A 76 -8.38 -9.10 1.21
C VAL A 76 -8.66 -8.08 2.30
N ALA A 77 -9.58 -7.13 2.10
CA ALA A 77 -9.91 -6.16 3.12
C ALA A 77 -10.47 -6.81 4.39
N THR A 78 -11.29 -7.86 4.24
CA THR A 78 -11.80 -8.66 5.36
C THR A 78 -10.68 -9.40 6.09
N LEU A 79 -9.74 -10.00 5.34
CA LEU A 79 -8.55 -10.64 5.93
C LEU A 79 -7.68 -9.64 6.69
N LEU A 80 -7.38 -8.47 6.11
CA LEU A 80 -6.61 -7.41 6.76
C LEU A 80 -7.31 -6.89 8.02
N ALA A 81 -8.64 -6.74 8.01
CA ALA A 81 -9.40 -6.34 9.20
C ALA A 81 -9.33 -7.40 10.32
N ALA A 82 -9.33 -8.69 9.96
CA ALA A 82 -9.12 -9.77 10.93
C ALA A 82 -7.68 -9.79 11.47
N LEU A 83 -6.68 -9.56 10.60
CA LEU A 83 -5.26 -9.45 10.99
C LEU A 83 -5.01 -8.25 11.91
N ALA A 84 -5.75 -7.14 11.73
CA ALA A 84 -5.67 -5.98 12.62
C ALA A 84 -6.00 -6.30 14.07
N ALA A 85 -6.88 -7.28 14.33
CA ALA A 85 -7.26 -7.70 15.68
C ALA A 85 -6.23 -8.61 16.37
N VAL A 86 -5.28 -9.18 15.62
CA VAL A 86 -4.31 -10.18 16.11
C VAL A 86 -2.86 -9.73 15.93
N THR A 87 -2.65 -8.47 15.55
CA THR A 87 -1.36 -7.78 15.40
C THR A 87 -1.43 -6.39 16.05
N THR A 88 -0.30 -5.82 16.43
CA THR A 88 -0.26 -4.56 17.20
C THR A 88 0.40 -3.40 16.46
N ASN A 89 1.48 -3.64 15.73
CA ASN A 89 2.39 -2.63 15.18
C ASN A 89 2.60 -2.75 13.67
N ILE A 90 2.58 -3.97 13.11
CA ILE A 90 2.83 -4.18 11.68
C ILE A 90 1.77 -3.47 10.83
N GLY A 91 2.21 -2.81 9.75
CA GLY A 91 1.35 -2.20 8.75
C GLY A 91 0.55 -3.23 7.96
N LEU A 92 -0.67 -2.87 7.58
CA LEU A 92 -1.60 -3.72 6.84
C LEU A 92 -1.89 -3.07 5.49
N VAL A 93 -1.28 -3.61 4.44
CA VAL A 93 -1.32 -3.03 3.09
C VAL A 93 -2.31 -3.82 2.23
N ALA A 94 -3.32 -3.12 1.73
CA ALA A 94 -4.15 -3.62 0.65
C ALA A 94 -3.50 -3.21 -0.68
N ALA A 95 -2.99 -4.18 -1.44
CA ALA A 95 -2.56 -3.95 -2.82
C ALA A 95 -3.78 -4.12 -3.72
N ALA A 96 -4.38 -2.99 -4.08
CA ALA A 96 -5.66 -2.92 -4.80
C ALA A 96 -5.50 -2.07 -6.05
N ALA A 97 -6.01 -2.59 -7.16
CA ALA A 97 -6.03 -1.87 -8.41
C ALA A 97 -7.28 -0.98 -8.48
N PRO A 98 -7.12 0.28 -8.92
CA PRO A 98 -8.22 1.25 -8.91
C PRO A 98 -9.34 0.99 -9.93
N ASP A 99 -9.10 0.13 -10.91
CA ASP A 99 -9.97 -0.18 -12.04
C ASP A 99 -11.07 -1.21 -11.71
N TYR A 100 -10.87 -2.04 -10.68
CA TYR A 100 -11.87 -3.02 -10.24
C TYR A 100 -12.79 -2.51 -9.13
N ASP A 101 -12.43 -1.41 -8.47
CA ASP A 101 -13.17 -0.87 -7.34
C ASP A 101 -13.85 0.46 -7.69
N ASP A 102 -15.06 0.65 -7.17
CA ASP A 102 -15.62 2.01 -7.09
C ASP A 102 -14.73 2.85 -6.15
N PRO A 103 -14.24 4.04 -6.59
CA PRO A 103 -13.34 4.86 -5.79
C PRO A 103 -13.87 5.24 -4.41
N ALA A 104 -15.18 5.50 -4.27
CA ALA A 104 -15.77 5.84 -2.99
C ALA A 104 -15.84 4.61 -2.07
N PHE A 105 -16.04 3.41 -2.63
CA PHE A 105 -16.02 2.16 -1.88
C PHE A 105 -14.62 1.80 -1.40
N LEU A 106 -13.61 1.88 -2.27
CA LEU A 106 -12.21 1.67 -1.90
C LEU A 106 -11.76 2.66 -0.82
N THR A 107 -12.08 3.95 -1.00
CA THR A 107 -11.77 5.01 -0.02
C THR A 107 -12.38 4.70 1.35
N ARG A 108 -13.65 4.27 1.39
CA ARG A 108 -14.35 3.90 2.63
C ARG A 108 -13.78 2.62 3.25
N ARG A 109 -13.42 1.64 2.44
CA ARG A 109 -12.85 0.35 2.86
C ARG A 109 -11.50 0.58 3.55
N LEU A 110 -10.63 1.37 2.93
CA LEU A 110 -9.32 1.75 3.48
C LEU A 110 -9.44 2.64 4.71
N ASP A 111 -10.38 3.60 4.76
CA ASP A 111 -10.64 4.40 5.98
C ASP A 111 -11.10 3.51 7.15
N SER A 112 -11.95 2.51 6.87
CA SER A 112 -12.40 1.56 7.90
C SER A 112 -11.24 0.71 8.42
N LEU A 113 -10.37 0.20 7.52
CA LEU A 113 -9.17 -0.52 7.91
C LEU A 113 -8.22 0.37 8.73
N THR A 114 -8.04 1.62 8.32
CA THR A 114 -7.23 2.62 9.05
C THR A 114 -7.73 2.76 10.50
N ARG A 115 -9.06 2.83 10.71
CA ARG A 115 -9.64 2.95 12.05
C ARG A 115 -9.49 1.68 12.89
N ILE A 116 -9.83 0.53 12.33
CA ILE A 116 -9.77 -0.76 13.05
C ILE A 116 -8.34 -1.09 13.42
N SER A 117 -7.38 -0.76 12.55
CA SER A 117 -5.96 -1.01 12.77
C SER A 117 -5.22 0.09 13.53
N GLN A 118 -5.90 1.20 13.89
CA GLN A 118 -5.28 2.35 14.56
C GLN A 118 -4.15 3.01 13.76
N ASP A 119 -4.45 3.43 12.53
CA ASP A 119 -3.53 4.11 11.59
C ASP A 119 -2.35 3.23 11.09
N ARG A 120 -2.56 1.91 11.03
CA ARG A 120 -1.61 0.96 10.43
C ARG A 120 -1.93 0.57 8.98
N ALA A 121 -3.00 1.11 8.40
CA ALA A 121 -3.40 0.76 7.04
C ALA A 121 -2.55 1.46 5.96
N ALA A 122 -2.38 0.77 4.84
CA ALA A 122 -1.81 1.30 3.63
C ALA A 122 -2.58 0.85 2.39
N TRP A 123 -2.44 1.61 1.32
CA TRP A 123 -2.88 1.26 -0.01
C TRP A 123 -1.68 1.20 -0.94
N GLN A 124 -1.44 0.03 -1.51
CA GLN A 124 -0.55 -0.13 -2.65
C GLN A 124 -1.37 -0.05 -3.93
N VAL A 125 -1.13 1.00 -4.71
CA VAL A 125 -1.78 1.21 -6.01
C VAL A 125 -1.14 0.25 -7.00
N LEU A 126 -1.94 -0.70 -7.49
CA LEU A 126 -1.53 -1.60 -8.55
C LEU A 126 -1.73 -0.94 -9.92
N ALA A 127 -1.02 -1.44 -10.94
CA ALA A 127 -1.19 -0.99 -12.32
C ALA A 127 -2.58 -1.37 -12.86
N ASP A 128 -3.08 -0.58 -13.82
CA ASP A 128 -4.35 -0.86 -14.49
C ASP A 128 -4.23 -2.15 -15.30
N GLY A 129 -5.26 -2.98 -15.30
CA GLY A 129 -5.23 -4.27 -15.99
C GLY A 129 -4.15 -5.21 -15.45
N ALA A 130 -3.68 -5.02 -14.21
CA ALA A 130 -2.74 -5.94 -13.55
C ALA A 130 -3.41 -7.29 -13.28
N MET A 131 -3.64 -8.04 -14.34
CA MET A 131 -4.00 -9.44 -14.37
C MET A 131 -2.71 -10.20 -14.63
N TYR A 132 -2.18 -10.87 -13.61
CA TYR A 132 -1.04 -11.74 -13.83
C TYR A 132 -1.51 -12.93 -14.69
N GLY A 133 -1.08 -12.98 -15.95
CA GLY A 133 -1.54 -14.04 -16.87
C GLY A 133 -1.56 -13.68 -18.36
N GLU A 134 -1.48 -12.40 -18.72
CA GLU A 134 -1.10 -12.02 -20.09
C GLU A 134 0.42 -11.81 -20.10
N GLU A 135 1.14 -12.76 -20.69
CA GLU A 135 2.51 -12.53 -21.17
C GLU A 135 2.51 -11.22 -21.94
N ASP A 136 3.49 -10.34 -21.65
CA ASP A 136 3.83 -9.13 -22.39
C ASP A 136 2.70 -8.64 -23.30
N LEU A 137 1.90 -7.66 -22.84
CA LEU A 137 1.11 -6.86 -23.78
C LEU A 137 2.09 -6.39 -24.85
N THR A 138 2.08 -7.06 -25.99
CA THR A 138 2.94 -6.72 -27.12
C THR A 138 2.71 -5.25 -27.45
N GLU A 139 3.66 -4.55 -28.07
CA GLU A 139 3.42 -3.18 -28.57
C GLU A 139 2.09 -3.07 -29.38
N ALA A 140 1.67 -4.17 -30.02
CA ALA A 140 0.40 -4.29 -30.73
C ALA A 140 -0.86 -4.33 -29.83
N ALA A 141 -0.76 -4.84 -28.60
CA ALA A 141 -1.84 -4.81 -27.62
C ALA A 141 -1.95 -3.44 -26.93
N GLU A 142 -0.83 -2.74 -26.73
CA GLU A 142 -0.82 -1.33 -26.34
C GLU A 142 -1.45 -0.45 -27.44
N GLU A 143 -1.08 -0.63 -28.72
CA GLU A 143 -1.71 0.07 -29.86
C GLU A 143 -3.22 -0.25 -29.98
N ALA A 144 -3.63 -1.49 -29.74
CA ALA A 144 -5.04 -1.88 -29.80
C ALA A 144 -5.88 -1.31 -28.64
N LEU A 145 -5.25 -1.01 -27.49
CA LEU A 145 -5.88 -0.29 -26.39
C LEU A 145 -5.96 1.21 -26.72
N GLU A 146 -4.98 1.80 -27.41
CA GLU A 146 -5.06 3.22 -27.84
C GLU A 146 -6.20 3.48 -28.86
N ASP A 147 -6.51 2.52 -29.73
CA ASP A 147 -7.54 2.65 -30.78
C ASP A 147 -8.99 2.38 -30.32
N ASN A 148 -9.19 1.90 -29.10
CA ASN A 148 -10.53 1.62 -28.58
C ASN A 148 -11.04 2.86 -27.82
N GLU A 149 -12.06 3.54 -28.34
CA GLU A 149 -12.70 4.74 -27.71
C GLU A 149 -13.28 4.49 -26.30
N GLY A 150 -13.11 3.29 -25.73
CA GLY A 150 -13.45 2.91 -24.35
C GLY A 150 -12.29 2.28 -23.55
N ALA A 151 -11.04 2.32 -24.04
CA ALA A 151 -9.88 1.85 -23.26
C ALA A 151 -9.54 2.82 -22.13
N LEU A 152 -9.12 2.22 -21.01
CA LEU A 152 -8.85 2.86 -19.72
C LEU A 152 -7.92 4.08 -19.89
N PRO A 153 -8.18 5.19 -19.19
CA PRO A 153 -7.44 6.42 -19.40
C PRO A 153 -5.96 6.23 -19.07
N SER A 154 -5.12 6.54 -20.06
CA SER A 154 -3.70 6.91 -19.95
C SER A 154 -3.31 7.46 -18.57
N GLY A 155 -2.07 7.22 -18.10
CA GLY A 155 -1.62 7.43 -16.70
C GLY A 155 -1.91 8.78 -16.00
N GLY A 156 -2.49 9.79 -16.68
CA GLY A 156 -3.17 10.92 -16.04
C GLY A 156 -4.46 10.55 -15.27
N GLY A 157 -5.17 9.47 -15.64
CA GLY A 157 -6.35 8.98 -14.92
C GLY A 157 -6.01 8.49 -13.50
N ARG A 158 -4.89 7.77 -13.35
CA ARG A 158 -4.41 7.26 -12.05
C ARG A 158 -4.02 8.36 -11.09
N HIS A 159 -3.31 9.39 -11.59
CA HIS A 159 -2.97 10.56 -10.80
C HIS A 159 -4.23 11.25 -10.25
N ALA A 160 -5.19 11.58 -11.14
CA ALA A 160 -6.44 12.26 -10.76
C ALA A 160 -7.27 11.44 -9.77
N LEU A 161 -7.27 10.12 -9.90
CA LEU A 161 -7.97 9.22 -8.96
C LEU A 161 -7.32 9.23 -7.57
N ILE A 162 -6.00 9.04 -7.50
CA ILE A 162 -5.26 9.09 -6.23
C ILE A 162 -5.49 10.44 -5.54
N GLU A 163 -5.42 11.54 -6.30
CA GLU A 163 -5.73 12.88 -5.77
C GLU A 163 -7.17 12.99 -5.25
N SER A 164 -8.15 12.47 -5.99
CA SER A 164 -9.57 12.50 -5.60
C SER A 164 -9.80 11.74 -4.30
N MET A 165 -9.23 10.55 -4.16
CA MET A 165 -9.32 9.75 -2.92
C MET A 165 -8.62 10.43 -1.75
N ARG A 166 -7.42 10.98 -1.97
CA ARG A 166 -6.70 11.79 -0.96
C ARG A 166 -7.52 12.99 -0.50
N HIS A 167 -8.14 13.70 -1.44
CA HIS A 167 -9.02 14.82 -1.14
C HIS A 167 -10.26 14.37 -0.36
N GLN A 168 -10.83 13.21 -0.68
CA GLN A 168 -11.96 12.63 0.05
C GLN A 168 -11.61 12.29 1.51
N TRP A 169 -10.48 11.63 1.77
CA TRP A 169 -10.00 11.37 3.13
C TRP A 169 -9.76 12.66 3.91
N GLN A 170 -9.13 13.67 3.28
CA GLN A 170 -8.92 14.98 3.91
C GLN A 170 -10.24 15.69 4.22
N THR A 171 -11.23 15.60 3.32
CA THR A 171 -12.55 16.20 3.52
C THR A 171 -13.29 15.53 4.67
N TRP A 172 -13.28 14.19 4.72
CA TRP A 172 -13.85 13.45 5.84
C TRP A 172 -13.18 13.83 7.16
N SER A 173 -11.85 13.93 7.19
CA SER A 173 -11.09 14.33 8.38
C SER A 173 -11.47 15.72 8.95
N ARG A 174 -12.05 16.59 8.11
CA ARG A 174 -12.45 17.98 8.45
C ARG A 174 -13.94 18.15 8.73
N ALA A 175 -14.78 17.17 8.38
CA ALA A 175 -16.23 17.29 8.51
C ALA A 175 -16.65 17.37 9.99
N GLU A 176 -17.36 18.44 10.36
CA GLU A 176 -17.86 18.67 11.71
C GLU A 176 -18.77 17.53 12.20
N THR A 177 -18.62 17.20 13.48
CA THR A 177 -18.99 15.94 14.12
C THR A 177 -20.48 15.65 14.36
N GLN A 178 -21.43 16.45 13.86
CA GLN A 178 -22.85 16.12 13.95
C GLN A 178 -23.60 16.76 12.77
N GLY A 179 -23.76 16.02 11.68
CA GLY A 179 -24.73 16.42 10.66
C GLY A 179 -26.16 16.36 11.22
N PRO A 180 -27.09 17.19 10.73
CA PRO A 180 -28.48 17.13 11.17
C PRO A 180 -29.03 15.71 10.99
N VAL A 181 -29.69 15.19 12.02
CA VAL A 181 -30.51 13.97 11.91
C VAL A 181 -31.85 14.40 11.32
N GLU A 182 -32.10 14.09 10.05
CA GLU A 182 -33.42 14.21 9.45
C GLU A 182 -34.35 13.17 10.09
N LEU A 183 -35.33 13.62 10.87
CA LEU A 183 -36.30 12.72 11.47
C LEU A 183 -37.24 12.19 10.37
N LEU A 184 -37.18 10.88 10.12
CA LEU A 184 -38.05 10.20 9.14
C LEU A 184 -39.39 9.79 9.75
N GLY A 185 -39.43 9.54 11.05
CA GLY A 185 -40.63 9.10 11.73
C GLY A 185 -40.38 8.68 13.18
N ALA A 186 -41.40 8.12 13.81
CA ALA A 186 -41.32 7.56 15.16
C ALA A 186 -42.23 6.34 15.30
N PHE A 187 -41.87 5.42 16.18
CA PHE A 187 -42.73 4.29 16.56
C PHE A 187 -42.71 4.07 18.08
N GLU A 188 -43.73 3.39 18.60
CA GLU A 188 -43.83 3.04 20.02
C GLU A 188 -43.74 1.53 20.18
N ARG A 189 -42.90 1.08 21.12
CA ARG A 189 -42.76 -0.34 21.48
C ARG A 189 -42.63 -0.43 22.99
N ASP A 190 -43.48 -1.25 23.61
CA ASP A 190 -43.52 -1.47 25.06
C ASP A 190 -43.69 -0.17 25.88
N GLY A 191 -44.53 0.76 25.41
CA GLY A 191 -44.78 2.06 26.04
C GLY A 191 -43.64 3.08 25.88
N GLN A 192 -42.60 2.74 25.11
CA GLN A 192 -41.47 3.60 24.84
C GLN A 192 -41.52 4.14 23.41
N LYS A 193 -41.41 5.47 23.25
CA LYS A 193 -41.29 6.11 21.94
C LYS A 193 -39.85 6.12 21.45
N TYR A 194 -39.67 5.75 20.19
CA TYR A 194 -38.42 5.75 19.46
C TYR A 194 -38.54 6.69 18.25
N GLY A 195 -37.58 7.60 18.10
CA GLY A 195 -37.41 8.39 16.88
C GLY A 195 -36.55 7.62 15.89
N VAL A 196 -36.94 7.65 14.61
CA VAL A 196 -36.18 7.13 13.48
C VAL A 196 -35.72 8.30 12.65
N GLY A 197 -34.42 8.43 12.44
CA GLY A 197 -33.87 9.51 11.62
C GLY A 197 -32.66 9.08 10.80
N MET A 198 -32.32 9.90 9.80
CA MET A 198 -31.12 9.78 8.99
C MET A 198 -30.14 10.86 9.41
N GLY A 199 -28.94 10.51 9.84
CA GLY A 199 -27.95 11.51 10.23
C GLY A 199 -26.53 11.02 9.98
N ALA A 200 -25.60 11.97 9.89
CA ALA A 200 -24.18 11.67 9.79
C ALA A 200 -23.61 11.42 11.19
N LEU A 201 -23.61 10.17 11.66
CA LEU A 201 -23.00 9.76 12.93
C LEU A 201 -21.47 9.60 12.86
N ARG A 202 -20.78 10.30 11.96
CA ARG A 202 -19.33 10.15 11.85
C ARG A 202 -18.64 11.06 12.85
N ARG A 203 -18.17 10.50 13.97
CA ARG A 203 -16.97 11.03 14.62
C ARG A 203 -15.80 10.85 13.65
N ASN A 204 -15.50 11.90 12.90
CA ASN A 204 -14.26 11.98 12.15
C ASN A 204 -13.23 12.65 13.04
N GLU A 205 -12.36 11.84 13.65
CA GLU A 205 -11.09 12.38 14.14
C GLU A 205 -10.24 12.72 12.91
N PRO A 206 -9.59 13.90 12.87
CA PRO A 206 -8.70 14.24 11.78
C PRO A 206 -7.59 13.19 11.66
N ARG A 207 -7.50 12.51 10.51
CA ARG A 207 -6.51 11.47 10.23
C ARG A 207 -5.85 11.74 8.88
N SER A 208 -4.58 11.36 8.75
CA SER A 208 -3.79 11.58 7.53
C SER A 208 -4.21 10.71 6.33
N GLY A 209 -5.15 9.78 6.52
CA GLY A 209 -5.42 8.69 5.58
C GLY A 209 -4.35 7.59 5.63
N PRO A 210 -4.59 6.47 4.91
CA PRO A 210 -3.66 5.33 4.84
C PRO A 210 -2.33 5.74 4.20
N VAL A 211 -1.28 4.96 4.43
CA VAL A 211 0.00 5.14 3.73
C VAL A 211 -0.18 4.82 2.25
N LEU A 212 0.27 5.71 1.36
CA LEU A 212 0.20 5.47 -0.08
C LEU A 212 1.50 4.86 -0.61
N ILE A 213 1.39 3.67 -1.18
CA ILE A 213 2.46 2.92 -1.83
C ILE A 213 2.18 2.87 -3.33
N HIS A 214 3.17 3.14 -4.17
CA HIS A 214 3.01 3.09 -5.63
C HIS A 214 4.25 2.45 -6.28
N GLY A 215 4.04 1.68 -7.34
CA GLY A 215 5.11 1.13 -8.17
C GLY A 215 5.88 2.21 -8.94
N ALA A 216 7.03 1.85 -9.48
CA ALA A 216 7.82 2.73 -10.34
C ALA A 216 8.35 1.98 -11.57
N GLU A 217 7.48 1.21 -12.23
CA GLU A 217 7.86 0.36 -13.37
C GLU A 217 8.17 1.17 -14.65
N SER A 218 7.74 2.44 -14.70
CA SER A 218 7.83 3.30 -15.88
C SER A 218 8.18 4.75 -15.51
N ALA A 219 8.64 5.53 -16.49
CA ALA A 219 8.95 6.94 -16.27
C ALA A 219 7.72 7.77 -15.83
N GLN A 220 6.52 7.36 -16.28
CA GLN A 220 5.24 7.98 -15.92
C GLN A 220 4.79 7.56 -14.52
N SER A 221 4.81 6.27 -14.19
CA SER A 221 4.48 5.79 -12.84
C SER A 221 5.42 6.37 -11.79
N LEU A 222 6.71 6.49 -12.10
CA LEU A 222 7.69 7.16 -11.25
C LEU A 222 7.35 8.64 -11.03
N ALA A 223 6.87 9.36 -12.05
CA ALA A 223 6.43 10.75 -11.90
C ALA A 223 5.27 10.85 -10.91
N THR A 224 4.18 10.11 -11.14
CA THR A 224 3.01 10.04 -10.24
C THR A 224 3.42 9.65 -8.82
N ALA A 225 4.27 8.64 -8.66
CA ALA A 225 4.71 8.17 -7.36
C ALA A 225 5.52 9.22 -6.60
N THR A 226 6.43 9.93 -7.28
CA THR A 226 7.23 10.99 -6.63
C THR A 226 6.41 12.20 -6.19
N GLU A 227 5.28 12.47 -6.86
CA GLU A 227 4.35 13.54 -6.51
C GLU A 227 3.40 13.14 -5.38
N LEU A 228 2.82 11.93 -5.44
CA LEU A 228 1.70 11.55 -4.58
C LEU A 228 2.06 10.52 -3.49
N ALA A 229 2.90 9.54 -3.79
CA ALA A 229 3.15 8.39 -2.93
C ALA A 229 4.09 8.72 -1.76
N GLU A 230 3.96 7.97 -0.68
CA GLU A 230 4.83 8.05 0.49
C GLU A 230 5.90 6.96 0.47
N VAL A 231 5.58 5.83 -0.17
CA VAL A 231 6.49 4.73 -0.44
C VAL A 231 6.46 4.41 -1.93
N ILE A 232 7.64 4.29 -2.51
CA ILE A 232 7.85 3.70 -3.84
C ILE A 232 8.26 2.25 -3.63
N LEU A 233 7.49 1.33 -4.19
CA LEU A 233 7.89 -0.07 -4.31
C LEU A 233 8.64 -0.24 -5.64
N SER A 234 9.94 -0.53 -5.59
CA SER A 234 10.77 -0.69 -6.80
C SER A 234 11.08 -2.16 -7.08
N GLU A 235 11.38 -2.45 -8.34
CA GLU A 235 11.90 -3.75 -8.76
C GLU A 235 13.28 -4.05 -8.14
N PRO A 236 13.68 -5.34 -8.09
CA PRO A 236 15.01 -5.75 -7.68
C PRO A 236 16.11 -5.08 -8.52
N ALA A 237 17.16 -4.57 -7.89
CA ALA A 237 18.25 -3.87 -8.56
C ALA A 237 19.55 -4.00 -7.77
N SER A 238 20.67 -3.76 -8.45
CA SER A 238 21.97 -3.63 -7.79
C SER A 238 22.02 -2.38 -6.89
N LEU A 239 23.01 -2.32 -6.00
CA LEU A 239 23.29 -1.12 -5.20
C LEU A 239 23.45 0.13 -6.07
N GLU A 240 24.12 0.01 -7.21
CA GLU A 240 24.30 1.11 -8.16
C GLU A 240 22.97 1.56 -8.78
N GLY A 241 22.13 0.61 -9.19
CA GLY A 241 20.79 0.89 -9.73
C GLY A 241 19.88 1.54 -8.69
N ALA A 242 19.88 1.03 -7.46
CA ALA A 242 19.14 1.62 -6.35
C ALA A 242 19.61 3.04 -6.01
N LEU A 243 20.92 3.32 -6.05
CA LEU A 243 21.45 4.67 -5.86
C LEU A 243 21.06 5.62 -7.00
N ALA A 244 21.02 5.15 -8.24
CA ALA A 244 20.55 5.93 -9.37
C ALA A 244 19.06 6.29 -9.19
N LEU A 245 18.22 5.32 -8.83
CA LEU A 245 16.81 5.54 -8.54
C LEU A 245 16.62 6.53 -7.38
N ARG A 246 17.38 6.39 -6.28
CA ARG A 246 17.33 7.33 -5.15
C ARG A 246 17.56 8.78 -5.59
N ARG A 247 18.60 9.03 -6.39
CA ARG A 247 18.91 10.38 -6.88
C ARG A 247 17.76 10.95 -7.70
N GLU A 248 17.17 10.14 -8.56
CA GLU A 248 16.04 10.56 -9.40
C GLU A 248 14.79 10.85 -8.57
N VAL A 249 14.46 9.98 -7.61
CA VAL A 249 13.32 10.18 -6.69
C VAL A 249 13.50 11.48 -5.90
N VAL A 250 14.67 11.71 -5.30
CA VAL A 250 14.96 12.94 -4.54
C VAL A 250 14.82 14.17 -5.44
N ALA A 251 15.39 14.14 -6.65
CA ALA A 251 15.32 15.26 -7.58
C ALA A 251 13.88 15.56 -8.04
N ARG A 252 13.05 14.53 -8.24
CA ARG A 252 11.63 14.69 -8.59
C ARG A 252 10.79 15.18 -7.41
N SER A 253 10.96 14.60 -6.22
CA SER A 253 10.25 15.02 -5.02
C SER A 253 10.51 16.49 -4.69
N LEU A 254 11.76 16.95 -4.81
CA LEU A 254 12.10 18.36 -4.62
C LEU A 254 11.43 19.27 -5.68
N ARG A 255 11.39 18.85 -6.95
CA ARG A 255 10.67 19.59 -8.01
C ARG A 255 9.16 19.66 -7.76
N ALA A 256 8.58 18.62 -7.15
CA ALA A 256 7.20 18.58 -6.71
C ALA A 256 6.93 19.35 -5.39
N GLY A 257 7.95 20.01 -4.82
CA GLY A 257 7.81 20.79 -3.59
C GLY A 257 7.82 19.98 -2.29
N ARG A 258 8.23 18.71 -2.34
CA ARG A 258 8.35 17.81 -1.18
C ARG A 258 9.76 17.78 -0.62
N GLY A 259 9.90 17.45 0.66
CA GLY A 259 11.21 17.22 1.29
C GLY A 259 11.97 16.03 0.71
N ALA A 260 13.30 16.09 0.71
CA ALA A 260 14.19 15.06 0.15
C ALA A 260 14.05 13.67 0.81
N ASN A 261 13.52 13.61 2.03
CA ASN A 261 13.33 12.39 2.83
C ASN A 261 11.85 11.95 2.93
N GLU A 262 10.92 12.63 2.25
CA GLU A 262 9.47 12.37 2.36
C GLU A 262 8.98 11.19 1.52
N VAL A 263 9.82 10.62 0.66
CA VAL A 263 9.50 9.43 -0.15
C VAL A 263 10.46 8.32 0.23
N LYS A 264 9.89 7.21 0.70
CA LYS A 264 10.65 5.99 1.00
C LYS A 264 10.76 5.13 -0.25
N ILE A 265 11.89 4.46 -0.42
CA ILE A 265 12.09 3.46 -1.47
C ILE A 265 12.22 2.11 -0.78
N ILE A 266 11.24 1.24 -0.99
CA ILE A 266 11.29 -0.15 -0.55
C ILE A 266 11.45 -1.00 -1.81
N GLN A 267 12.49 -1.81 -1.86
CA GLN A 267 12.80 -2.61 -3.04
C GLN A 267 12.28 -4.03 -2.86
N ALA A 268 11.59 -4.59 -3.85
CA ALA A 268 11.28 -6.01 -3.86
C ALA A 268 12.58 -6.83 -3.82
N ALA A 269 12.61 -7.87 -3.00
CA ALA A 269 13.78 -8.73 -2.88
C ALA A 269 13.43 -10.17 -2.52
N THR A 270 14.15 -11.08 -3.16
CA THR A 270 14.19 -12.50 -2.80
C THR A 270 15.41 -12.77 -1.93
N PHE A 271 15.22 -13.48 -0.82
CA PHE A 271 16.31 -13.87 0.09
C PHE A 271 16.42 -15.40 0.14
N ILE A 272 17.57 -15.92 -0.28
CA ILE A 272 17.91 -17.34 -0.17
C ILE A 272 19.08 -17.44 0.81
N VAL A 273 18.72 -17.61 2.08
CA VAL A 273 19.67 -17.63 3.19
C VAL A 273 19.78 -19.00 3.83
N ALA A 274 20.96 -19.29 4.37
CA ALA A 274 21.25 -20.49 5.14
C ALA A 274 22.33 -20.21 6.20
N PRO A 275 22.64 -21.15 7.11
CA PRO A 275 23.76 -21.00 8.05
C PRO A 275 25.11 -20.76 7.36
N THR A 276 25.34 -21.40 6.21
CA THR A 276 26.55 -21.22 5.41
C THR A 276 26.24 -20.78 3.98
N SER A 277 27.21 -20.13 3.32
CA SER A 277 27.05 -19.69 1.93
C SER A 277 26.98 -20.87 0.95
N GLU A 278 27.62 -22.00 1.26
CA GLU A 278 27.53 -23.21 0.45
C GLU A 278 26.10 -23.78 0.47
N GLU A 279 25.50 -23.93 1.66
CA GLU A 279 24.10 -24.38 1.80
C GLU A 279 23.10 -23.42 1.12
N ALA A 280 23.37 -22.11 1.15
CA ALA A 280 22.52 -21.13 0.47
C ALA A 280 22.58 -21.27 -1.06
N ILE A 281 23.77 -21.55 -1.60
CA ILE A 281 23.96 -21.82 -3.04
C ILE A 281 23.26 -23.12 -3.42
N GLU A 282 23.43 -24.20 -2.65
CA GLU A 282 22.73 -25.47 -2.87
C GLU A 282 21.20 -25.27 -2.85
N LYS A 283 20.69 -24.49 -1.88
CA LYS A 283 19.28 -24.13 -1.80
C LYS A 283 18.83 -23.37 -3.05
N ALA A 284 19.61 -22.39 -3.51
CA ALA A 284 19.28 -21.60 -4.71
C ALA A 284 19.25 -22.48 -5.97
N ASP A 285 20.23 -23.37 -6.14
CA ASP A 285 20.29 -24.28 -7.28
C ASP A 285 19.12 -25.26 -7.27
N TRP A 286 18.76 -25.79 -6.08
CA TRP A 286 17.57 -26.62 -5.94
C TRP A 286 16.29 -25.87 -6.35
N ILE A 287 16.10 -24.62 -5.91
CA ILE A 287 14.94 -23.80 -6.30
C ILE A 287 14.91 -23.59 -7.83
N ARG A 288 16.07 -23.28 -8.45
CA ARG A 288 16.18 -23.10 -9.91
C ARG A 288 15.79 -24.36 -10.68
N GLU A 289 16.07 -25.54 -10.15
CA GLU A 289 15.67 -26.80 -10.78
C GLU A 289 14.17 -27.08 -10.67
N GLN A 290 13.50 -26.56 -9.63
CA GLN A 290 12.07 -26.81 -9.40
C GLN A 290 11.15 -25.80 -10.12
N LEU A 291 11.66 -24.62 -10.48
CA LEU A 291 10.85 -23.51 -10.98
C LEU A 291 11.22 -23.10 -12.41
N PRO A 292 10.25 -22.56 -13.17
CA PRO A 292 10.53 -21.92 -14.46
C PRO A 292 11.52 -20.74 -14.31
N GLU A 293 12.32 -20.48 -15.34
CA GLU A 293 13.23 -19.34 -15.37
C GLU A 293 12.51 -17.99 -15.21
N SER A 294 11.26 -17.89 -15.72
CA SER A 294 10.45 -16.66 -15.67
C SER A 294 10.02 -16.21 -14.27
N VAL A 295 10.13 -17.07 -13.26
CA VAL A 295 9.85 -16.70 -11.86
C VAL A 295 11.13 -16.44 -11.05
N TRP A 296 12.30 -16.56 -11.66
CA TRP A 296 13.57 -16.37 -10.99
C TRP A 296 13.96 -14.88 -10.90
N ASP A 297 14.28 -14.43 -9.70
CA ASP A 297 14.87 -13.11 -9.46
C ASP A 297 16.40 -13.18 -9.64
N GLU A 298 16.92 -12.69 -10.77
CA GLU A 298 18.36 -12.60 -11.03
C GLU A 298 19.12 -11.79 -9.98
N ARG A 299 18.42 -10.97 -9.18
CA ARG A 299 18.99 -10.11 -8.13
C ARG A 299 18.69 -10.62 -6.73
N ALA A 300 18.31 -11.90 -6.57
CA ALA A 300 18.13 -12.53 -5.27
C ALA A 300 19.41 -12.41 -4.40
N PHE A 301 19.23 -12.16 -3.11
CA PHE A 301 20.29 -12.19 -2.12
C PHE A 301 20.54 -13.64 -1.69
N ILE A 302 21.67 -14.21 -2.11
CA ILE A 302 22.04 -15.61 -1.84
C ILE A 302 23.30 -15.63 -0.98
N GLY A 303 23.24 -16.27 0.18
CA GLY A 303 24.42 -16.45 1.03
C GLY A 303 24.08 -16.78 2.48
N SER A 304 25.13 -16.85 3.33
CA SER A 304 24.92 -17.02 4.76
C SER A 304 24.19 -15.82 5.38
N TYR A 305 23.54 -16.00 6.53
CA TYR A 305 22.91 -14.88 7.25
C TYR A 305 23.87 -13.71 7.50
N ALA A 306 25.15 -14.02 7.77
CA ALA A 306 26.17 -12.99 8.01
C ALA A 306 26.57 -12.27 6.72
N ASP A 307 26.80 -13.03 5.63
CA ASP A 307 27.23 -12.46 4.35
C ASP A 307 26.13 -11.57 3.75
N VAL A 308 24.88 -12.01 3.79
CA VAL A 308 23.74 -11.20 3.35
C VAL A 308 23.59 -9.95 4.21
N ALA A 309 23.75 -10.05 5.52
CA ALA A 309 23.72 -8.88 6.40
C ALA A 309 24.85 -7.88 6.11
N ASP A 310 26.04 -8.34 5.71
CA ASP A 310 27.14 -7.49 5.26
C ASP A 310 26.84 -6.81 3.92
N LEU A 311 26.19 -7.49 2.97
CA LEU A 311 25.74 -6.87 1.72
C LEU A 311 24.69 -5.77 1.98
N LEU A 312 23.73 -6.03 2.85
CA LEU A 312 22.67 -5.07 3.19
C LEU A 312 23.19 -3.83 3.95
N LEU A 313 24.35 -3.94 4.61
CA LEU A 313 25.02 -2.81 5.28
C LEU A 313 25.36 -1.67 4.32
N ASP A 314 25.77 -1.98 3.08
CA ASP A 314 26.11 -0.96 2.09
C ASP A 314 24.86 -0.23 1.57
N PHE A 315 23.74 -0.96 1.39
CA PHE A 315 22.44 -0.36 1.06
C PHE A 315 21.97 0.59 2.18
N ALA A 316 22.05 0.15 3.43
CA ALA A 316 21.63 0.93 4.59
C ALA A 316 22.47 2.22 4.78
N ARG A 317 23.80 2.10 4.70
CA ARG A 317 24.73 3.22 4.89
C ARG A 317 24.63 4.27 3.80
N SER A 318 24.47 3.82 2.56
CA SER A 318 24.37 4.71 1.41
C SER A 318 22.98 5.36 1.29
N GLY A 319 21.95 4.76 1.90
CA GLY A 319 20.56 5.18 1.75
C GLY A 319 20.00 4.91 0.34
N ALA A 320 20.59 3.95 -0.38
CA ALA A 320 20.12 3.55 -1.70
C ALA A 320 18.63 3.16 -1.67
N VAL A 321 18.25 2.41 -0.64
CA VAL A 321 16.86 2.07 -0.30
C VAL A 321 16.62 2.37 1.18
N ASP A 322 15.36 2.55 1.55
CA ASP A 322 14.93 2.59 2.95
C ASP A 322 14.62 1.19 3.49
N GLY A 323 14.56 0.18 2.62
CA GLY A 323 14.17 -1.16 3.02
C GLY A 323 13.92 -2.11 1.85
N PHE A 324 13.51 -3.32 2.21
CA PHE A 324 13.21 -4.40 1.27
C PHE A 324 11.85 -5.01 1.54
N ASN A 325 11.10 -5.29 0.49
CA ASN A 325 9.85 -6.02 0.57
C ASN A 325 10.12 -7.46 0.17
N VAL A 326 10.06 -8.35 1.16
CA VAL A 326 10.34 -9.78 1.02
C VAL A 326 9.18 -10.45 0.30
N MET A 327 9.51 -11.23 -0.71
CA MET A 327 8.57 -12.11 -1.39
C MET A 327 8.95 -13.56 -1.03
N PRO A 328 8.33 -14.16 0.00
CA PRO A 328 8.60 -15.55 0.36
C PRO A 328 7.96 -16.45 -0.70
N TRP A 329 8.79 -17.17 -1.47
CA TRP A 329 8.33 -17.86 -2.69
C TRP A 329 7.79 -19.26 -2.45
N LEU A 330 8.24 -20.00 -1.42
CA LEU A 330 7.84 -21.40 -1.27
C LEU A 330 7.57 -21.91 0.14
N PHE A 331 8.06 -21.29 1.22
CA PHE A 331 7.96 -21.91 2.54
C PHE A 331 7.63 -20.92 3.66
N ALA A 332 6.66 -21.27 4.49
CA ALA A 332 6.37 -20.57 5.73
C ALA A 332 7.61 -20.43 6.63
N ASP A 333 8.55 -21.39 6.53
CA ASP A 333 9.80 -21.41 7.28
C ASP A 333 10.81 -20.35 6.80
N GLU A 334 10.73 -19.86 5.56
CA GLU A 334 11.69 -18.86 5.05
C GLU A 334 11.59 -17.54 5.78
N LEU A 335 10.36 -17.08 6.05
CA LEU A 335 10.17 -15.89 6.87
C LEU A 335 10.72 -16.13 8.29
N ALA A 336 10.54 -17.33 8.84
CA ALA A 336 11.08 -17.67 10.16
C ALA A 336 12.62 -17.62 10.17
N ASP A 337 13.30 -18.09 9.12
CA ASP A 337 14.76 -17.99 8.99
C ASP A 337 15.23 -16.54 8.95
N LEU A 338 14.55 -15.68 8.18
CA LEU A 338 14.86 -14.26 8.16
C LEU A 338 14.70 -13.64 9.55
N VAL A 339 13.59 -13.92 10.23
CA VAL A 339 13.27 -13.36 11.54
C VAL A 339 14.21 -13.88 12.63
N ASN A 340 14.54 -15.17 12.61
CA ASN A 340 15.30 -15.81 13.68
C ASN A 340 16.82 -15.67 13.51
N HIS A 341 17.30 -15.43 12.28
CA HIS A 341 18.75 -15.43 11.98
C HIS A 341 19.24 -14.18 11.26
N LEU A 342 18.58 -13.76 10.17
CA LEU A 342 19.02 -12.57 9.43
C LEU A 342 18.76 -11.28 10.21
N VAL A 343 17.56 -11.10 10.77
CA VAL A 343 17.19 -9.91 11.56
C VAL A 343 18.17 -9.68 12.72
N PRO A 344 18.50 -10.68 13.57
CA PRO A 344 19.55 -10.50 14.58
C PRO A 344 20.92 -10.12 14.00
N ALA A 345 21.30 -10.67 12.84
CA ALA A 345 22.56 -10.32 12.18
C ALA A 345 22.59 -8.86 11.67
N LEU A 346 21.44 -8.33 11.23
CA LEU A 346 21.27 -6.93 10.85
C LEU A 346 21.25 -6.00 12.07
N GLN A 347 20.57 -6.40 13.15
CA GLN A 347 20.54 -5.67 14.42
C GLN A 347 21.94 -5.57 15.04
N ALA A 348 22.73 -6.65 15.00
CA ALA A 348 24.12 -6.65 15.47
C ALA A 348 25.02 -5.67 14.69
N ARG A 349 24.65 -5.36 13.44
CA ARG A 349 25.31 -4.35 12.59
C ARG A 349 24.74 -2.94 12.76
N GLY A 350 23.69 -2.78 13.56
CA GLY A 350 23.03 -1.50 13.82
C GLY A 350 22.23 -0.94 12.64
N ILE A 351 21.86 -1.78 11.67
CA ILE A 351 21.15 -1.37 10.44
C ILE A 351 19.69 -1.84 10.40
N TYR A 352 19.17 -2.35 11.51
CA TYR A 352 17.79 -2.79 11.61
C TYR A 352 17.24 -2.44 13.00
N PRO A 353 15.97 -2.05 13.11
CA PRO A 353 15.37 -1.66 14.40
C PRO A 353 15.45 -2.79 15.43
N THR A 354 15.48 -2.40 16.70
CA THR A 354 15.35 -3.31 17.86
C THR A 354 13.98 -3.21 18.54
N ASP A 355 13.19 -2.21 18.17
CA ASP A 355 11.80 -2.03 18.56
C ASP A 355 11.08 -1.21 17.47
N TYR A 356 9.74 -1.24 17.45
CA TYR A 356 8.95 -0.37 16.61
C TYR A 356 9.11 1.10 17.03
N ALA A 357 9.20 2.01 16.06
CA ALA A 357 9.38 3.43 16.33
C ALA A 357 8.07 4.12 16.78
N ALA A 358 6.93 3.55 16.40
CA ALA A 358 5.60 4.05 16.71
C ALA A 358 4.53 2.95 16.61
N ASP A 359 3.32 3.27 17.05
CA ASP A 359 2.15 2.37 16.91
C ASP A 359 1.44 2.53 15.55
N THR A 360 1.91 3.46 14.69
CA THR A 360 1.34 3.72 13.36
C THR A 360 2.32 3.33 12.26
N LEU A 361 1.81 2.90 11.10
CA LEU A 361 2.67 2.55 9.96
C LEU A 361 3.50 3.76 9.50
N ARG A 362 2.90 4.95 9.48
CA ARG A 362 3.57 6.20 9.13
C ARG A 362 4.76 6.49 10.04
N GLY A 363 4.58 6.33 11.35
CA GLY A 363 5.64 6.53 12.34
C GLY A 363 6.75 5.48 12.21
N ASN A 364 6.39 4.21 11.98
CA ASN A 364 7.36 3.12 11.78
C ASN A 364 8.24 3.32 10.54
N LEU A 365 7.68 3.91 9.47
CA LEU A 365 8.44 4.27 8.26
C LEU A 365 9.23 5.58 8.39
N GLY A 366 9.09 6.31 9.51
CA GLY A 366 9.69 7.64 9.69
C GLY A 366 9.18 8.66 8.66
N LEU A 367 7.91 8.52 8.26
CA LEU A 367 7.22 9.45 7.37
C LEU A 367 6.67 10.64 8.18
N PRO A 368 6.57 11.84 7.59
CA PRO A 368 6.05 13.02 8.29
C PRO A 368 4.57 12.82 8.66
N ASP A 369 4.18 13.32 9.83
CA ASP A 369 2.78 13.33 10.22
C ASP A 369 2.00 14.30 9.31
N ARG A 370 0.89 13.81 8.76
CA ARG A 370 0.02 14.52 7.82
C ARG A 370 -1.35 14.84 8.44
N THR A 371 -1.49 14.79 9.76
CA THR A 371 -2.68 15.32 10.44
C THR A 371 -2.86 16.81 10.11
N VAL A 372 -3.65 17.05 9.06
CA VAL A 372 -4.16 18.32 8.51
C VAL A 372 -3.34 19.56 8.90
N SER A 373 -2.44 20.00 8.01
CA SER A 373 -2.05 21.42 7.99
C SER A 373 -3.30 22.29 7.86
N ALA A 374 -3.38 23.32 8.71
CA ALA A 374 -4.41 24.35 8.67
C ALA A 374 -4.58 24.88 7.23
N PRO A 375 -5.81 25.23 6.80
CA PRO A 375 -6.09 25.55 5.41
C PRO A 375 -5.19 26.70 4.91
N SER A 376 -4.40 26.46 3.87
CA SER A 376 -3.99 27.53 2.98
C SER A 376 -5.25 28.03 2.28
N ASN A 377 -5.50 29.32 2.39
CA ASN A 377 -6.68 30.02 1.87
C ASN A 377 -6.66 30.13 0.33
N THR A 378 -6.45 29.01 -0.38
CA THR A 378 -6.52 28.94 -1.83
C THR A 378 -7.89 28.43 -2.21
N THR A 379 -8.80 29.37 -2.45
CA THR A 379 -10.10 29.11 -3.07
C THR A 379 -9.86 28.61 -4.50
N HIS A 380 -9.80 27.30 -4.69
CA HIS A 380 -10.00 26.73 -6.02
C HIS A 380 -11.50 26.80 -6.33
N ALA A 381 -11.89 27.77 -7.14
CA ALA A 381 -13.22 27.80 -7.73
C ALA A 381 -13.35 26.58 -8.64
N LEU A 382 -14.24 25.65 -8.30
CA LEU A 382 -14.69 24.61 -9.22
C LEU A 382 -15.26 25.29 -10.47
N PRO A 383 -14.92 24.83 -11.69
CA PRO A 383 -15.55 25.33 -12.89
C PRO A 383 -17.05 25.00 -12.84
N VAL A 384 -17.89 26.03 -12.78
CA VAL A 384 -19.33 25.90 -13.01
C VAL A 384 -19.50 25.69 -14.51
N ILE A 385 -19.78 24.45 -14.91
CA ILE A 385 -20.25 24.15 -16.26
C ILE A 385 -21.76 24.45 -16.27
N GLU A 386 -22.17 25.50 -16.97
CA GLU A 386 -23.60 25.73 -17.25
C GLU A 386 -24.10 24.61 -18.18
N VAL A 387 -24.90 23.71 -17.63
CA VAL A 387 -25.53 22.63 -18.39
C VAL A 387 -26.74 23.19 -19.13
N GLY A 388 -26.61 23.41 -20.44
CA GLY A 388 -27.75 23.58 -21.34
C GLY A 388 -28.48 22.25 -21.52
N ASP A 389 -29.81 22.31 -21.57
CA ASP A 389 -30.79 21.22 -21.72
C ASP A 389 -30.22 19.82 -22.03
N LEU A 390 -30.11 18.99 -20.99
CA LEU A 390 -29.91 17.54 -21.11
C LEU A 390 -31.18 16.83 -20.61
N GLY A 391 -31.86 16.16 -21.55
CA GLY A 391 -32.69 15.01 -21.21
C GLY A 391 -31.79 13.90 -20.65
N ASP A 392 -32.26 13.29 -19.55
CA ASP A 392 -31.70 12.12 -18.88
C ASP A 392 -30.21 12.17 -18.52
N VAL A 393 -29.89 12.97 -17.48
CA VAL A 393 -28.68 12.79 -16.67
C VAL A 393 -29.08 12.10 -15.36
N ARG A 394 -28.71 10.82 -15.21
CA ARG A 394 -28.69 10.15 -13.90
C ARG A 394 -27.42 10.56 -13.16
N LEU A 395 -27.57 11.46 -12.18
CA LEU A 395 -26.55 11.70 -11.16
C LEU A 395 -26.69 10.62 -10.08
N ASP A 396 -25.85 9.59 -10.14
CA ASP A 396 -25.65 8.68 -9.02
C ASP A 396 -24.76 9.39 -7.98
N LEU A 397 -25.39 10.18 -7.12
CA LEU A 397 -24.78 10.69 -5.89
C LEU A 397 -24.87 9.58 -4.86
N ASP A 398 -23.78 8.84 -4.68
CA ASP A 398 -23.67 7.73 -3.74
C ASP A 398 -23.56 8.23 -2.28
N LEU A 399 -24.65 8.84 -1.79
CA LEU A 399 -24.85 9.16 -0.38
C LEU A 399 -25.38 7.91 0.33
N ARG A 400 -24.46 7.08 0.85
CA ARG A 400 -24.84 5.96 1.73
C ARG A 400 -25.49 6.49 3.01
N MET A 401 -26.82 6.33 3.10
CA MET A 401 -27.63 6.74 4.24
C MET A 401 -27.69 5.61 5.29
N GLU A 402 -27.46 5.93 6.57
CA GLU A 402 -27.63 5.00 7.68
C GLU A 402 -28.91 5.32 8.47
N LEU A 403 -29.68 4.28 8.81
CA LEU A 403 -30.90 4.39 9.61
C LEU A 403 -30.56 4.41 11.10
N ILE A 404 -30.93 5.46 11.83
CA ILE A 404 -30.66 5.62 13.26
C ILE A 404 -31.96 5.49 14.05
N VAL A 405 -31.94 4.69 15.13
CA VAL A 405 -33.05 4.55 16.07
C VAL A 405 -32.62 5.07 17.44
N GLN A 406 -33.28 6.11 17.95
CA GLN A 406 -32.98 6.72 19.24
C GLN A 406 -34.19 6.70 20.19
N LYS A 407 -33.95 6.36 21.46
CA LYS A 407 -34.93 6.45 22.54
C LYS A 407 -35.16 7.91 22.92
N LEU A 408 -36.40 8.39 22.85
CA LEU A 408 -36.74 9.76 23.25
C LEU A 408 -36.91 9.83 24.78
N PRO A 409 -36.41 10.90 25.45
CA PRO A 409 -36.76 11.15 26.85
C PRO A 409 -38.26 11.44 26.97
N ALA A 410 -38.86 10.98 28.08
CA ALA A 410 -40.28 11.10 28.37
C ALA A 410 -40.73 12.56 28.60
#